data_AF-A0A0G0KBP1-F1
#
_entry.id   AF-A0A0G0KBP1-F1
#
_cell.length_a   1.000
_cell.length_b   1.000
_cell.length_c   1.000
_cell.angle_alpha   90.00
_cell.angle_beta   90.00
_cell.angle_gamma   90.00
#
_symmetry.space_group_name_H-M   'P 1'
#
loop_
_entity.id
_entity.type
_entity.pdbx_description
1 polymer ?
#
loop_
_entity_poly.entity_id
_entity_poly.type
_entity_poly.pdbx_seq_one_letter_code
_entity_poly.pdbx_strand_id
1 'polypeptide(L)'
;MGKRVVVLLLGLVITVLGFGFYHYSNNTTPNKPQTTETEIRYFNNPEAIYLRQAFNDYQNAKNDTTQNGLGDFDKSYYSSPFIVYEENNSLAGGKQLEIIFVNNPDKMFTAIVYLLATGEYQLKGFGVNEKIDDQAMKKIETTYRKYLSDPKYYY
;
A
#
# COMPACT_ATOMS: atom_id res chain seq x y z
N MET A 1 52.66 67.37 0.61
CA MET A 1 51.63 66.73 -0.23
C MET A 1 51.82 65.23 -0.16
N GLY A 2 50.75 64.45 0.04
CA GLY A 2 50.75 62.97 -0.01
C GLY A 2 50.80 62.29 1.36
N LYS A 3 49.75 61.52 1.70
CA LYS A 3 49.37 61.08 3.05
C LYS A 3 50.10 59.82 3.53
N ARG A 4 50.21 59.73 4.85
CA ARG A 4 50.83 58.69 5.67
C ARG A 4 50.15 57.33 5.53
N VAL A 5 50.99 56.29 5.57
CA VAL A 5 50.66 54.90 5.86
C VAL A 5 50.01 54.80 7.23
N VAL A 6 48.86 54.14 7.32
CA VAL A 6 48.34 53.54 8.54
C VAL A 6 47.74 52.19 8.17
N VAL A 7 48.52 51.14 8.41
CA VAL A 7 48.05 49.75 8.46
C VAL A 7 47.57 49.53 9.89
N LEU A 8 46.27 49.31 10.07
CA LEU A 8 45.64 49.12 11.38
C LEU A 8 45.29 47.64 11.59
N LEU A 9 46.15 47.01 12.40
CA LEU A 9 45.86 46.08 13.50
C LEU A 9 44.83 44.95 13.32
N LEU A 10 45.40 43.73 13.24
CA LEU A 10 45.24 42.62 14.19
C LEU A 10 43.92 42.52 14.98
N GLY A 11 43.15 41.50 14.63
CA GLY A 11 42.26 40.77 15.54
C GLY A 11 42.56 39.27 15.41
N LEU A 12 43.46 38.77 16.25
CA LEU A 12 43.75 37.35 16.44
C LEU A 12 42.62 36.74 17.28
N VAL A 13 42.23 35.48 17.01
CA VAL A 13 42.10 34.39 18.02
C VAL A 13 41.38 33.15 17.45
N ILE A 14 42.21 32.12 17.21
CA ILE A 14 42.08 30.69 17.59
C ILE A 14 40.96 29.82 16.99
N THR A 15 41.38 29.01 16.01
CA THR A 15 41.25 27.54 15.86
C THR A 15 40.02 26.80 16.42
N VAL A 16 39.33 26.07 15.52
CA VAL A 16 38.99 24.65 15.75
C VAL A 16 39.28 23.85 14.46
N LEU A 17 40.42 23.15 14.46
CA LEU A 17 40.60 21.91 13.71
C LEU A 17 39.75 20.86 14.41
N GLY A 18 38.77 20.31 13.70
CA GLY A 18 37.87 19.29 14.20
C GLY A 18 37.30 18.50 13.04
N PHE A 19 38.14 17.62 12.48
CA PHE A 19 37.73 16.48 11.68
C PHE A 19 36.62 15.72 12.40
N GLY A 20 35.54 15.44 11.66
CA GLY A 20 34.64 14.31 11.92
C GLY A 20 33.79 14.40 13.19
N PHE A 21 32.58 14.94 13.06
CA PHE A 21 31.36 14.31 13.57
C PHE A 21 30.19 14.76 12.70
N TYR A 22 29.97 14.03 11.60
CA TYR A 22 28.69 14.05 10.91
C TYR A 22 27.69 13.39 11.87
N HIS A 23 26.96 14.18 12.64
CA HIS A 23 25.69 13.74 13.22
C HIS A 23 24.59 14.27 12.32
N TYR A 24 24.31 13.51 11.26
CA TYR A 24 23.00 13.58 10.64
C TYR A 24 22.23 12.31 11.00
N SER A 25 21.16 12.56 11.75
CA SER A 25 20.29 11.62 12.42
C SER A 25 19.80 10.48 11.52
N ASN A 26 19.84 9.25 12.06
CA ASN A 26 18.99 8.15 11.62
C ASN A 26 17.54 8.51 11.93
N ASN A 27 16.87 9.26 11.06
CA ASN A 27 15.42 9.37 11.10
C ASN A 27 14.80 8.23 10.30
N THR A 28 14.73 7.06 10.94
CA THR A 28 13.54 6.24 10.86
C THR A 28 12.34 7.10 11.23
N THR A 29 11.63 7.56 10.20
CA THR A 29 10.21 7.81 10.31
C THR A 29 9.56 6.94 9.24
N PRO A 30 8.87 5.84 9.58
CA PRO A 30 7.76 5.41 8.73
C PRO A 30 6.86 6.64 8.64
N ASN A 31 6.70 7.16 7.43
CA ASN A 31 5.92 8.39 7.27
C ASN A 31 4.53 8.16 7.89
N LYS A 32 4.23 9.08 8.80
CA LYS A 32 3.10 9.25 9.73
C LYS A 32 1.78 8.57 9.32
N PRO A 33 1.03 7.97 10.27
CA PRO A 33 -0.35 7.59 10.04
C PRO A 33 -1.17 8.85 9.78
N GLN A 34 -1.67 8.98 8.54
CA GLN A 34 -2.64 10.02 8.21
C GLN A 34 -4.01 9.62 8.74
N THR A 35 -4.52 10.49 9.59
CA THR A 35 -5.70 10.36 10.42
C THR A 35 -7.01 10.46 9.61
N THR A 36 -7.91 9.52 9.89
CA THR A 36 -9.39 9.61 9.95
C THR A 36 -10.25 9.77 8.69
N GLU A 37 -9.74 10.14 7.51
CA GLU A 37 -10.52 10.06 6.25
C GLU A 37 -10.12 8.87 5.36
N THR A 38 -8.90 8.34 5.57
CA THR A 38 -8.42 7.06 5.02
C THR A 38 -9.03 5.86 5.76
N GLU A 39 -9.88 6.12 6.76
CA GLU A 39 -10.76 5.11 7.34
C GLU A 39 -11.80 4.70 6.30
N ILE A 40 -11.39 3.82 5.38
CA ILE A 40 -12.26 2.77 4.86
C ILE A 40 -13.34 3.30 3.89
N ARG A 41 -13.03 3.31 2.59
CA ARG A 41 -14.00 3.32 1.47
C ARG A 41 -14.78 1.99 1.38
N TYR A 42 -15.37 1.49 2.47
CA TYR A 42 -15.87 0.09 2.49
C TYR A 42 -17.37 -0.05 2.25
N PHE A 43 -18.09 1.06 2.18
CA PHE A 43 -19.45 1.06 1.69
C PHE A 43 -19.44 1.85 0.37
N ASN A 44 -19.66 1.16 -0.75
CA ASN A 44 -19.72 1.71 -2.13
C ASN A 44 -18.39 1.81 -2.90
N ASN A 45 -17.44 0.90 -2.72
CA ASN A 45 -16.38 0.69 -3.72
C ASN A 45 -16.90 -0.26 -4.82
N PRO A 46 -17.24 0.23 -6.01
CA PRO A 46 -17.85 -0.60 -7.04
C PRO A 46 -16.89 -1.68 -7.57
N GLU A 47 -15.58 -1.43 -7.56
CA GLU A 47 -14.58 -2.43 -7.93
C GLU A 47 -14.50 -3.57 -6.91
N ALA A 48 -14.61 -3.27 -5.61
CA ALA A 48 -14.63 -4.29 -4.57
C ALA A 48 -15.93 -5.12 -4.59
N ILE A 49 -17.07 -4.47 -4.87
CA ILE A 49 -18.37 -5.15 -5.07
C ILE A 49 -18.26 -6.10 -6.27
N TYR A 50 -17.73 -5.62 -7.39
CA TYR A 50 -17.50 -6.46 -8.56
C TYR A 50 -16.52 -7.60 -8.25
N LEU A 51 -15.43 -7.33 -7.52
CA LEU A 51 -14.45 -8.34 -7.18
C LEU A 51 -15.08 -9.49 -6.36
N ARG A 52 -15.99 -9.17 -5.44
CA ARG A 52 -16.77 -10.19 -4.73
C ARG A 52 -17.65 -11.01 -5.67
N GLN A 53 -18.30 -10.36 -6.63
CA GLN A 53 -19.07 -11.07 -7.66
C GLN A 53 -18.16 -12.00 -8.49
N ALA A 54 -17.00 -11.53 -8.93
CA ALA A 54 -16.04 -12.33 -9.70
C ALA A 54 -15.56 -13.57 -8.94
N PHE A 55 -15.30 -13.45 -7.63
CA PHE A 55 -14.94 -14.59 -6.79
C PHE A 55 -16.09 -15.61 -6.64
N ASN A 56 -17.33 -15.13 -6.52
CA ASN A 56 -18.51 -16.01 -6.47
C ASN A 56 -18.73 -16.72 -7.81
N ASP A 57 -18.59 -16.01 -8.93
CA ASP A 57 -18.74 -16.57 -10.27
C ASP A 57 -17.67 -17.64 -10.56
N TYR A 58 -16.42 -17.39 -10.17
CA TYR A 58 -15.35 -18.37 -10.32
C TYR A 58 -15.58 -19.65 -9.49
N GLN A 59 -16.16 -19.52 -8.29
CA GLN A 59 -16.54 -20.68 -7.47
C GLN A 59 -17.63 -21.51 -8.14
N ASN A 60 -18.62 -20.86 -8.78
CA ASN A 60 -19.79 -21.52 -9.36
C ASN A 60 -19.57 -22.06 -10.78
N ALA A 61 -18.86 -21.31 -11.63
CA ALA A 61 -18.74 -21.59 -13.06
C ALA A 61 -17.35 -22.05 -13.51
N LYS A 62 -16.33 -21.97 -12.64
CA LYS A 62 -14.90 -22.29 -12.91
C LYS A 62 -14.26 -21.58 -14.11
N ASN A 63 -14.91 -20.58 -14.71
CA ASN A 63 -14.32 -19.82 -15.80
C ASN A 63 -13.40 -18.75 -15.21
N ASP A 64 -12.10 -18.95 -15.37
CA ASP A 64 -11.07 -17.95 -15.08
C ASP A 64 -10.67 -17.25 -16.38
N THR A 65 -10.95 -15.95 -16.48
CA THR A 65 -10.58 -15.13 -17.64
C THR A 65 -9.40 -14.20 -17.35
N THR A 66 -8.71 -14.39 -16.22
CA THR A 66 -7.65 -13.49 -15.74
C THR A 66 -6.26 -13.91 -16.26
N GLN A 67 -5.32 -12.96 -16.37
CA GLN A 67 -3.90 -13.24 -16.65
C GLN A 67 -3.15 -13.38 -15.31
N ASN A 68 -2.57 -14.55 -15.02
CA ASN A 68 -2.08 -14.99 -13.69
C ASN A 68 -3.18 -14.83 -12.64
N GLY A 69 -3.84 -15.94 -12.32
CA GLY A 69 -5.28 -15.90 -12.16
C GLY A 69 -5.85 -16.54 -10.92
N LEU A 70 -7.18 -16.55 -10.87
CA LEU A 70 -7.92 -17.22 -9.80
C LEU A 70 -7.66 -18.74 -9.77
N GLY A 71 -7.15 -19.30 -10.86
CA GLY A 71 -6.66 -20.67 -10.96
C GLY A 71 -5.44 -21.01 -10.10
N ASP A 72 -4.66 -20.00 -9.70
CA ASP A 72 -3.35 -20.22 -9.07
C ASP A 72 -3.43 -20.39 -7.54
N PHE A 73 -4.61 -20.19 -6.94
CA PHE A 73 -4.79 -20.21 -5.49
C PHE A 73 -5.90 -21.17 -5.05
N ASP A 74 -5.85 -21.55 -3.78
CA ASP A 74 -6.88 -22.39 -3.17
C ASP A 74 -8.24 -21.66 -3.19
N LYS A 75 -9.28 -22.37 -3.63
CA LYS A 75 -10.62 -21.79 -3.77
C LYS A 75 -11.22 -21.31 -2.47
N SER A 76 -10.77 -21.84 -1.33
CA SER A 76 -11.22 -21.43 0.01
C SER A 76 -10.97 -19.96 0.29
N TYR A 77 -9.96 -19.34 -0.34
CA TYR A 77 -9.76 -17.89 -0.25
C TYR A 77 -10.98 -17.13 -0.78
N TYR A 78 -11.57 -17.57 -1.88
CA TYR A 78 -12.67 -16.85 -2.55
C TYR A 78 -13.99 -16.91 -1.77
N SER A 79 -14.17 -17.91 -0.91
CA SER A 79 -15.30 -17.97 0.02
C SER A 79 -15.08 -17.08 1.25
N SER A 80 -13.84 -16.71 1.55
CA SER A 80 -13.53 -15.80 2.67
C SER A 80 -14.02 -14.40 2.34
N PRO A 81 -14.59 -13.68 3.33
CA PRO A 81 -14.70 -12.25 3.22
C PRO A 81 -13.31 -11.62 3.10
N PHE A 82 -13.25 -10.42 2.55
CA PHE A 82 -11.99 -9.68 2.44
C PHE A 82 -12.16 -8.21 2.81
N ILE A 83 -11.03 -7.60 3.14
CA ILE A 83 -10.91 -6.15 3.33
C ILE A 83 -10.09 -5.56 2.18
N VAL A 84 -10.39 -4.32 1.81
CA VAL A 84 -9.57 -3.54 0.86
C VAL A 84 -8.55 -2.74 1.64
N TYR A 85 -7.30 -3.20 1.63
CA TYR A 85 -6.20 -2.51 2.29
C TYR A 85 -5.85 -1.20 1.58
N GLU A 86 -5.78 -1.23 0.25
CA GLU A 86 -5.41 -0.08 -0.57
C GLU A 86 -6.10 -0.14 -1.94
N GLU A 87 -6.39 1.03 -2.52
CA GLU A 87 -6.89 1.16 -3.89
C GLU A 87 -6.02 2.19 -4.62
N ASN A 88 -5.47 1.79 -5.75
CA ASN A 88 -4.67 2.63 -6.63
C ASN A 88 -5.19 2.57 -8.07
N ASN A 89 -4.81 3.54 -8.90
CA ASN A 89 -4.95 3.40 -10.34
C ASN A 89 -3.87 2.41 -10.83
N SER A 90 -4.26 1.42 -11.63
CA SER A 90 -3.30 0.46 -12.18
C SER A 90 -2.54 1.07 -13.35
N LEU A 91 -1.24 0.77 -13.46
CA LEU A 91 -0.39 1.20 -14.59
C LEU A 91 -0.89 0.67 -15.95
N ALA A 92 -1.61 -0.44 -15.95
CA ALA A 92 -2.19 -1.04 -17.15
C ALA A 92 -3.59 -0.47 -17.49
N GLY A 93 -4.12 0.44 -16.68
CA GLY A 93 -5.51 0.93 -16.74
C GLY A 93 -6.40 0.26 -15.70
N GLY A 94 -7.54 0.88 -15.39
CA GLY A 94 -8.43 0.40 -14.33
C GLY A 94 -7.90 0.67 -12.91
N LYS A 95 -8.40 -0.10 -11.95
CA LYS A 95 -8.09 -0.02 -10.53
C LYS A 95 -7.32 -1.24 -10.07
N GLN A 96 -6.36 -1.00 -9.19
CA GLN A 96 -5.63 -2.02 -8.46
C GLN A 96 -6.10 -2.01 -7.01
N LEU A 97 -6.62 -3.13 -6.54
CA LEU A 97 -7.02 -3.34 -5.16
C LEU A 97 -6.00 -4.24 -4.48
N GLU A 98 -5.45 -3.78 -3.37
CA GLU A 98 -4.72 -4.63 -2.43
C GLU A 98 -5.72 -5.13 -1.38
N ILE A 99 -5.88 -6.45 -1.29
CA ILE A 99 -6.87 -7.08 -0.41
C ILE A 99 -6.23 -8.08 0.53
N ILE A 100 -6.92 -8.34 1.64
CA ILE A 100 -6.56 -9.37 2.62
C ILE A 100 -7.82 -10.18 2.92
N PHE A 101 -7.73 -11.50 2.79
CA PHE A 101 -8.82 -12.39 3.15
C PHE A 101 -8.90 -12.55 4.68
N VAL A 102 -10.09 -12.39 5.23
CA VAL A 102 -10.33 -12.37 6.68
C VAL A 102 -10.06 -13.72 7.34
N ASN A 103 -10.52 -14.81 6.72
CA ASN A 103 -10.38 -16.14 7.31
C ASN A 103 -8.95 -16.68 7.20
N ASN A 104 -8.20 -16.19 6.21
CA ASN A 104 -6.80 -16.54 5.95
C ASN A 104 -6.00 -15.24 5.67
N PRO A 105 -5.69 -14.42 6.69
CA PRO A 105 -5.03 -13.13 6.50
C PRO A 105 -3.52 -13.26 6.28
N ASP A 106 -3.08 -14.33 5.63
CA ASP A 106 -1.68 -14.73 5.54
C ASP A 106 -0.91 -14.07 4.39
N LYS A 107 -1.63 -13.49 3.42
CA LYS A 107 -1.04 -12.81 2.26
C LYS A 107 -1.83 -11.57 1.89
N MET A 108 -1.13 -10.63 1.26
CA MET A 108 -1.76 -9.53 0.53
C MET A 108 -1.92 -9.93 -0.93
N PHE A 109 -3.13 -9.77 -1.46
CA PHE A 109 -3.45 -10.07 -2.85
C PHE A 109 -3.69 -8.78 -3.62
N THR A 110 -3.17 -8.73 -4.84
CA THR A 110 -3.40 -7.66 -5.80
C THR A 110 -4.48 -8.12 -6.79
N ALA A 111 -5.56 -7.35 -6.91
CA ALA A 111 -6.60 -7.54 -7.92
C ALA A 111 -6.66 -6.34 -8.87
N ILE A 112 -6.68 -6.60 -10.17
CA ILE A 112 -6.75 -5.55 -11.20
C ILE A 112 -8.14 -5.58 -11.85
N VAL A 113 -8.95 -4.57 -11.56
CA VAL A 113 -10.35 -4.44 -12.00
C VAL A 113 -10.49 -3.30 -13.00
N TYR A 114 -11.00 -3.59 -14.20
CA TYR A 114 -11.21 -2.61 -15.26
C TYR A 114 -12.69 -2.24 -15.34
N LEU A 115 -12.99 -0.97 -15.58
CA LEU A 115 -14.28 -0.53 -16.10
C LEU A 115 -14.14 -0.35 -17.61
N LEU A 116 -14.81 -1.20 -18.38
CA LEU A 116 -14.79 -1.18 -19.84
C LEU A 116 -15.63 -0.01 -20.38
N ALA A 117 -15.41 0.36 -21.64
CA ALA A 117 -16.18 1.41 -22.30
C ALA A 117 -17.69 1.10 -22.39
N THR A 118 -18.07 -0.18 -22.29
CA THR A 118 -19.46 -0.64 -22.21
C THR A 118 -20.12 -0.35 -20.86
N GLY A 119 -19.35 0.06 -19.84
CA GLY A 119 -19.79 0.21 -18.46
C GLY A 119 -19.69 -1.08 -17.64
N GLU A 120 -19.21 -2.17 -18.24
CA GLU A 120 -19.03 -3.46 -17.56
C GLU A 120 -17.68 -3.53 -16.85
N TYR A 121 -17.67 -4.16 -15.68
CA TYR A 121 -16.43 -4.44 -14.96
C TYR A 121 -15.79 -5.75 -15.43
N GLN A 122 -14.47 -5.81 -15.40
CA GLN A 122 -13.70 -7.02 -15.73
C GLN A 122 -12.50 -7.20 -14.80
N LEU A 123 -12.30 -8.41 -14.29
CA LEU A 123 -11.08 -8.78 -13.56
C LEU A 123 -10.01 -9.16 -14.59
N LYS A 124 -8.89 -8.45 -14.59
CA LYS A 124 -7.80 -8.65 -15.56
C LYS A 124 -6.61 -9.42 -14.99
N GLY A 125 -6.35 -9.29 -13.70
CA GLY A 125 -5.25 -9.99 -13.03
C GLY A 125 -5.53 -10.17 -11.55
N PHE A 126 -5.03 -11.28 -11.00
CA PHE A 126 -5.15 -11.60 -9.59
C PHE A 126 -3.92 -12.35 -9.09
N GLY A 127 -3.18 -11.78 -8.13
CA GLY A 127 -1.94 -12.40 -7.67
C GLY A 127 -1.58 -12.01 -6.25
N VAL A 128 -0.49 -12.60 -5.74
CA VAL A 128 0.10 -12.19 -4.45
C VAL A 128 0.95 -10.94 -4.68
N ASN A 129 0.86 -9.99 -3.75
CA ASN A 129 1.77 -8.87 -3.71
C ASN A 129 3.11 -9.30 -3.09
N GLU A 130 4.06 -9.70 -3.94
CA GLU A 130 5.38 -10.21 -3.53
C GLU A 130 6.25 -9.18 -2.77
N LYS A 131 5.85 -7.91 -2.74
CA LYS A 131 6.57 -6.87 -1.97
C LYS A 131 6.24 -6.91 -0.48
N ILE A 132 5.19 -7.63 -0.08
CA ILE A 132 4.75 -7.74 1.30
C ILE A 132 5.17 -9.11 1.83
N ASP A 133 6.20 -9.11 2.69
CA ASP A 133 6.68 -10.32 3.34
C ASP A 133 5.88 -10.67 4.62
N ASP A 134 6.21 -11.82 5.22
CA ASP A 134 5.56 -12.31 6.45
C ASP A 134 5.67 -11.33 7.63
N GLN A 135 6.77 -10.57 7.72
CA GLN A 135 6.95 -9.61 8.80
C GLN A 135 6.04 -8.39 8.61
N ALA A 136 5.92 -7.91 7.37
CA ALA A 136 4.98 -6.87 7.00
C ALA A 136 3.53 -7.33 7.21
N MET A 137 3.19 -8.56 6.82
CA MET A 137 1.85 -9.13 7.07
C MET A 137 1.51 -9.18 8.57
N LYS A 138 2.41 -9.66 9.43
CA LYS A 138 2.18 -9.66 10.89
C LYS A 138 1.94 -8.26 11.45
N LYS A 139 2.65 -7.26 10.93
CA LYS A 139 2.45 -5.87 11.33
C LYS A 139 1.09 -5.34 10.86
N ILE A 140 0.68 -5.69 9.65
CA ILE A 140 -0.63 -5.34 9.09
C ILE A 140 -1.73 -6.00 9.92
N GLU A 141 -1.67 -7.31 10.17
CA GLU A 141 -2.65 -8.02 11.00
C GLU A 141 -2.80 -7.38 12.38
N THR A 142 -1.68 -6.99 13.00
CA THR A 142 -1.70 -6.34 14.33
C THR A 142 -2.33 -4.94 14.26
N THR A 143 -1.94 -4.15 13.26
CA THR A 143 -2.38 -2.75 13.11
C THR A 143 -3.84 -2.66 12.68
N TYR A 144 -4.28 -3.59 11.82
CA TYR A 144 -5.61 -3.62 11.21
C TYR A 144 -6.52 -4.69 11.84
N ARG A 145 -6.15 -5.25 13.01
CA ARG A 145 -6.91 -6.28 13.73
C ARG A 145 -8.39 -5.92 13.88
N LYS A 146 -8.70 -4.67 14.22
CA LYS A 146 -10.07 -4.18 14.36
C LYS A 146 -10.88 -4.41 13.07
N TYR A 147 -10.27 -4.16 11.92
CA TYR A 147 -10.92 -4.26 10.61
C TYR A 147 -11.06 -5.69 10.17
N LEU A 148 -10.04 -6.51 10.42
CA LEU A 148 -10.09 -7.95 10.16
C LEU A 148 -11.10 -8.67 11.07
N SER A 149 -11.51 -8.08 12.21
CA SER A 149 -12.41 -8.72 13.18
C SER A 149 -13.84 -8.16 13.21
N ASP A 150 -14.14 -7.12 12.44
CA ASP A 150 -15.45 -6.45 12.45
C ASP A 150 -16.15 -6.62 11.09
N PRO A 151 -17.25 -7.42 11.04
CA PRO A 151 -17.92 -7.77 9.78
C PRO A 151 -18.45 -6.61 8.94
N LYS A 152 -18.58 -5.41 9.52
CA LYS A 152 -19.01 -4.23 8.75
C LYS A 152 -17.97 -3.79 7.70
N TYR A 153 -16.75 -4.32 7.77
CA TYR A 153 -15.67 -4.04 6.82
C TYR A 153 -15.47 -5.15 5.79
N TYR A 154 -16.38 -6.11 5.71
CA TYR A 154 -16.20 -7.27 4.85
C TYR A 154 -16.94 -7.09 3.52
N TYR A 155 -16.32 -7.59 2.45
CA TYR A 155 -16.93 -7.82 1.15
C TYR A 155 -17.12 -9.31 0.90
#